data_AF-S8ADK6-F1
#
_entry.id   AF-S8ADK6-F1
#
_cell.length_a   1.000
_cell.length_b   1.000
_cell.length_c   1.000
_cell.angle_alpha   90.00
_cell.angle_beta   90.00
_cell.angle_gamma   90.00
#
_symmetry.space_group_name_H-M   'P 1'
#
loop_
_entity.id
_entity.type
_entity.pdbx_description
1 polymer ?
#
loop_
_entity_poly.entity_id
_entity_poly.type
_entity_poly.pdbx_seq_one_letter_code
_entity_poly.pdbx_strand_id
1 'polypeptide(L)'
;MLPNFDNVPERLSSTVRRLPILTRGVLGLTIVLFFIGRISDTDAALELNTANFSISQLHRLNTYPFVHRGWLHLIINLIAVTYPLSRFEKEKGTLHTLLMVVGPFSTFPALGYIIFDKFILGAQGTYGGMSVFIVMFAAMDAKRIYKYRPFYWVAGYRIPSWAPVLGVWLVLELFVFAGAGWLIHIFAMAVGWAYAAEYLKLLEPPEKVLKFVEGKLRPLLSRIPFYVSLDTRDTSGYTLVLPTFQDERGTEMPNLRMNPRGSPTSSGGSSAGNGNFGGAGRTLSS
;
A
#
# COMPACT_ATOMS: atom_id res chain seq x y z
N MET A 1 -13.09 2.29 28.02
CA MET A 1 -14.04 2.95 27.10
C MET A 1 -14.31 2.01 25.95
N LEU A 2 -15.56 1.57 25.76
CA LEU A 2 -15.93 0.80 24.56
C LEU A 2 -15.94 1.75 23.34
N PRO A 3 -15.47 1.32 22.17
CA PRO A 3 -15.60 2.11 20.96
C PRO A 3 -17.07 2.45 20.70
N ASN A 4 -17.38 3.71 20.40
CA ASN A 4 -18.72 4.08 19.96
C ASN A 4 -18.94 3.56 18.54
N PHE A 5 -19.74 2.50 18.42
CA PHE A 5 -20.03 1.82 17.16
C PHE A 5 -21.19 2.44 16.37
N ASP A 6 -21.95 3.37 16.95
CA ASP A 6 -23.17 3.93 16.36
C ASP A 6 -22.89 4.67 15.04
N ASN A 7 -21.69 5.23 14.91
CA ASN A 7 -21.25 6.00 13.74
C ASN A 7 -20.47 5.16 12.71
N VAL A 8 -20.32 3.84 12.92
CA VAL A 8 -19.56 2.96 12.00
C VAL A 8 -20.17 2.93 10.59
N PRO A 9 -21.51 2.80 10.42
CA PRO A 9 -22.12 2.80 9.09
C PRO A 9 -21.86 4.11 8.34
N GLU A 10 -21.94 5.25 9.02
CA GLU A 10 -21.69 6.57 8.42
C GLU A 10 -20.21 6.76 8.06
N ARG A 11 -19.29 6.30 8.92
CA ARG A 11 -17.84 6.30 8.66
C ARG A 11 -17.47 5.39 7.50
N LEU A 12 -18.07 4.20 7.40
CA LEU A 12 -17.87 3.29 6.28
C LEU A 12 -18.41 3.89 4.98
N SER A 13 -19.65 4.40 5.00
CA SER A 13 -20.29 5.04 3.85
C SER A 13 -19.47 6.23 3.35
N SER A 14 -19.03 7.11 4.25
CA SER A 14 -18.17 8.25 3.90
C SER A 14 -16.79 7.81 3.38
N THR A 15 -16.20 6.77 3.94
CA THR A 15 -14.91 6.22 3.48
C THR A 15 -15.03 5.63 2.07
N VAL A 16 -16.06 4.82 1.81
CA VAL A 16 -16.34 4.23 0.50
C VAL A 16 -16.62 5.32 -0.54
N ARG A 17 -17.41 6.34 -0.17
CA ARG A 17 -17.71 7.50 -1.04
C ARG A 17 -16.52 8.42 -1.30
N ARG A 18 -15.42 8.27 -0.55
CA ARG A 18 -14.17 9.03 -0.71
C ARG A 18 -13.02 8.17 -1.25
N LEU A 19 -13.32 6.99 -1.79
CA LEU A 19 -12.32 6.18 -2.47
C LEU A 19 -11.75 6.94 -3.67
N PRO A 20 -10.43 6.89 -3.92
CA PRO A 20 -9.84 7.40 -5.14
C PRO A 20 -10.42 6.73 -6.40
N ILE A 21 -10.39 7.43 -7.53
CA ILE A 21 -11.09 7.01 -8.74
C ILE A 21 -10.55 5.70 -9.33
N LEU A 22 -9.23 5.47 -9.36
CA LEU A 22 -8.70 4.24 -9.93
C LEU A 22 -9.05 3.04 -9.06
N THR A 23 -9.01 3.19 -7.74
CA THR A 23 -9.45 2.15 -6.81
C THR A 23 -10.90 1.76 -7.10
N ARG A 24 -11.80 2.73 -7.27
CA ARG A 24 -13.19 2.44 -7.68
C ARG A 24 -13.26 1.76 -9.04
N GLY A 25 -12.47 2.24 -10.01
CA GLY A 25 -12.41 1.67 -11.35
C GLY A 25 -11.96 0.21 -11.35
N VAL A 26 -10.92 -0.13 -10.59
CA VAL A 26 -10.40 -1.49 -10.43
C VAL A 26 -11.45 -2.40 -9.77
N LEU A 27 -12.08 -1.96 -8.67
CA LEU A 27 -13.12 -2.73 -7.99
C LEU A 27 -14.33 -2.95 -8.91
N GLY A 28 -14.81 -1.88 -9.56
CA GLY A 28 -15.94 -1.93 -10.49
C GLY A 28 -15.68 -2.80 -11.71
N LEU A 29 -14.50 -2.66 -12.34
CA LEU A 29 -14.08 -3.50 -13.46
C LEU A 29 -14.04 -4.98 -13.06
N THR A 30 -13.50 -5.28 -11.87
CA THR A 30 -13.47 -6.65 -11.35
C THR A 30 -14.87 -7.23 -11.19
N ILE A 31 -15.81 -6.44 -10.65
CA ILE A 31 -17.21 -6.87 -10.51
C ILE A 31 -17.83 -7.12 -11.89
N VAL A 32 -17.66 -6.21 -12.84
CA VAL A 32 -18.20 -6.36 -14.20
C VAL A 32 -17.64 -7.61 -14.88
N LEU A 33 -16.31 -7.80 -14.84
CA LEU A 33 -15.67 -8.98 -15.42
C LEU A 33 -16.12 -10.27 -14.75
N PHE A 34 -16.34 -10.26 -13.42
CA PHE A 34 -16.89 -11.40 -12.71
C PHE A 34 -18.27 -11.78 -13.23
N PHE A 35 -19.18 -10.83 -13.46
CA PHE A 35 -20.51 -11.12 -14.02
C PHE A 35 -20.43 -11.61 -15.46
N ILE A 36 -19.58 -11.00 -16.29
CA ILE A 36 -19.35 -11.45 -17.67
C ILE A 36 -18.85 -12.90 -17.67
N GLY A 37 -17.88 -13.25 -16.82
CA GLY A 37 -17.38 -14.62 -16.68
C GLY A 37 -18.40 -15.65 -16.19
N ARG A 38 -19.62 -15.25 -15.76
CA ARG A 38 -20.72 -16.18 -15.45
C ARG A 38 -21.56 -16.54 -16.67
N ILE A 39 -21.49 -15.75 -17.72
CA ILE A 39 -22.28 -15.92 -18.95
C ILE A 39 -21.41 -16.19 -20.19
N SER A 40 -20.08 -16.10 -20.07
CA SER A 40 -19.11 -16.37 -21.13
C SER A 40 -17.81 -16.98 -20.59
N ASP A 41 -16.98 -17.53 -21.47
CA ASP A 41 -15.65 -18.09 -21.15
C ASP A 41 -14.56 -17.02 -20.95
N THR A 42 -14.94 -15.81 -20.54
CA THR A 42 -14.02 -14.68 -20.38
C THR A 42 -12.95 -14.95 -19.32
N ASP A 43 -13.27 -15.71 -18.27
CA ASP A 43 -12.31 -16.10 -17.24
C ASP A 43 -11.14 -16.89 -17.84
N ALA A 44 -11.44 -17.89 -18.68
CA ALA A 44 -10.44 -18.70 -19.35
C ALA A 44 -9.59 -17.88 -20.33
N ALA A 45 -10.08 -16.74 -20.84
CA ALA A 45 -9.34 -15.83 -21.71
C ALA A 45 -8.39 -14.88 -20.96
N LEU A 46 -8.71 -14.57 -19.69
CA LEU A 46 -8.03 -13.55 -18.89
C LEU A 46 -7.14 -14.12 -17.78
N GLU A 47 -7.41 -15.33 -17.30
CA GLU A 47 -6.63 -15.96 -16.22
C GLU A 47 -5.22 -16.33 -16.68
N LEU A 48 -4.32 -16.52 -15.72
CA LEU A 48 -2.99 -17.05 -15.99
C LEU A 48 -3.08 -18.56 -16.17
N ASN A 49 -2.48 -19.08 -17.24
CA ASN A 49 -2.38 -20.51 -17.52
C ASN A 49 -0.95 -20.80 -17.99
N THR A 50 -0.20 -21.59 -17.23
CA THR A 50 1.23 -21.82 -17.48
C THR A 50 1.47 -22.89 -18.55
N ALA A 51 0.54 -23.83 -18.72
CA ALA A 51 0.61 -24.89 -19.73
C ALA A 51 0.66 -24.30 -21.16
N ASN A 52 -0.24 -23.35 -21.43
CA ASN A 52 -0.47 -22.82 -22.77
C ASN A 52 0.13 -21.43 -23.00
N PHE A 53 0.94 -20.93 -22.07
CA PHE A 53 1.45 -19.57 -22.13
C PHE A 53 2.37 -19.34 -23.34
N SER A 54 2.01 -18.36 -24.16
CA SER A 54 2.76 -17.94 -25.34
C SER A 54 2.70 -16.42 -25.52
N ILE A 55 3.51 -15.88 -26.44
CA ILE A 55 3.61 -14.44 -26.71
C ILE A 55 2.27 -13.83 -27.14
N SER A 56 1.39 -14.61 -27.77
CA SER A 56 0.03 -14.15 -28.13
C SER A 56 -0.88 -13.92 -26.93
N GLN A 57 -0.46 -14.33 -25.73
CA GLN A 57 -1.23 -14.26 -24.50
C GLN A 57 -0.62 -13.31 -23.45
N LEU A 58 0.25 -12.38 -23.87
CA LEU A 58 0.89 -11.42 -22.96
C LEU A 58 -0.10 -10.56 -22.16
N HIS A 59 -1.32 -10.35 -22.67
CA HIS A 59 -2.37 -9.67 -21.91
C HIS A 59 -2.68 -10.36 -20.58
N ARG A 60 -2.56 -11.70 -20.52
CA ARG A 60 -2.78 -12.50 -19.31
C ARG A 60 -1.85 -12.15 -18.16
N LEU A 61 -0.68 -11.55 -18.44
CA LEU A 61 0.25 -11.07 -17.41
C LEU A 61 -0.32 -9.92 -16.58
N ASN A 62 -1.37 -9.25 -17.07
CA ASN A 62 -1.96 -8.10 -16.40
C ASN A 62 -3.48 -8.24 -16.17
N THR A 63 -4.14 -9.19 -16.84
CA THR A 63 -5.60 -9.39 -16.68
C THR A 63 -5.96 -10.42 -15.61
N TYR A 64 -5.07 -11.35 -15.27
CA TYR A 64 -5.35 -12.40 -14.28
C TYR A 64 -5.80 -11.89 -12.89
N PRO A 65 -5.37 -10.71 -12.37
CA PRO A 65 -5.81 -10.28 -11.05
C PRO A 65 -7.32 -10.02 -11.00
N PHE A 66 -7.95 -9.73 -12.15
CA PHE A 66 -9.38 -9.39 -12.20
C PHE A 66 -10.30 -10.62 -12.29
N VAL A 67 -9.76 -11.83 -12.50
CA VAL A 67 -10.54 -13.07 -12.65
C VAL A 67 -10.85 -13.69 -11.29
N HIS A 68 -12.11 -14.04 -11.03
CA HIS A 68 -12.52 -14.67 -9.78
C HIS A 68 -13.51 -15.83 -10.02
N ARG A 69 -13.18 -17.00 -9.48
CA ARG A 69 -13.93 -18.26 -9.71
C ARG A 69 -15.25 -18.39 -8.94
N GLY A 70 -15.46 -17.58 -7.90
CA GLY A 70 -16.66 -17.67 -7.06
C GLY A 70 -16.91 -16.43 -6.23
N TRP A 71 -18.14 -16.32 -5.70
CA TRP A 71 -18.61 -15.17 -4.95
C TRP A 71 -17.78 -14.89 -3.70
N LEU A 72 -17.45 -15.91 -2.92
CA LEU A 72 -16.65 -15.75 -1.70
C LEU A 72 -15.24 -15.23 -2.02
N HIS A 73 -14.61 -15.79 -3.05
CA HIS A 73 -13.31 -15.36 -3.53
C HIS A 73 -13.34 -13.90 -4.01
N LEU A 74 -14.38 -13.50 -4.74
CA LEU A 74 -14.57 -12.10 -5.15
C LEU A 74 -14.74 -11.16 -3.95
N ILE A 75 -15.67 -11.46 -3.05
CA ILE A 75 -16.04 -10.57 -1.94
C ILE A 75 -14.84 -10.34 -1.01
N ILE A 76 -14.14 -11.42 -0.62
CA ILE A 76 -12.98 -11.32 0.26
C ILE A 76 -11.88 -10.48 -0.40
N ASN A 77 -11.60 -10.72 -1.69
CA ASN A 77 -10.57 -9.95 -2.40
C ASN A 77 -10.94 -8.48 -2.56
N LEU A 78 -12.19 -8.16 -2.91
CA LEU A 78 -12.66 -6.77 -3.01
C LEU A 78 -12.49 -6.03 -1.69
N ILE A 79 -12.94 -6.63 -0.57
CA ILE A 79 -12.82 -6.02 0.75
C ILE A 79 -11.35 -5.83 1.12
N ALA A 80 -10.54 -6.88 0.97
CA ALA A 80 -9.15 -6.88 1.42
C ALA A 80 -8.24 -5.97 0.58
N VAL A 81 -8.49 -5.83 -0.73
CA VAL A 81 -7.67 -4.97 -1.60
C VAL A 81 -8.07 -3.49 -1.52
N THR A 82 -9.30 -3.18 -1.13
CA THR A 82 -9.84 -1.81 -1.16
C THR A 82 -8.97 -0.84 -0.37
N TYR A 83 -8.64 -1.17 0.88
CA TYR A 83 -7.84 -0.30 1.73
C TYR A 83 -6.40 -0.10 1.22
N PRO A 84 -5.58 -1.15 1.00
CA PRO A 84 -4.20 -0.97 0.59
C PRO A 84 -4.09 -0.29 -0.79
N LEU A 85 -4.95 -0.61 -1.74
CA LEU A 85 -4.94 0.04 -3.05
C LEU A 85 -5.33 1.52 -2.97
N SER A 86 -6.39 1.86 -2.22
CA SER A 86 -6.82 3.24 -1.96
C SER A 86 -5.71 4.06 -1.31
N ARG A 87 -5.01 3.48 -0.34
CA ARG A 87 -3.88 4.12 0.32
C ARG A 87 -2.72 4.34 -0.64
N PHE A 88 -2.35 3.34 -1.43
CA PHE A 88 -1.27 3.48 -2.41
C PHE A 88 -1.59 4.57 -3.45
N GLU A 89 -2.85 4.63 -3.91
CA GLU A 89 -3.30 5.66 -4.84
C GLU A 89 -3.21 7.06 -4.26
N LYS A 90 -3.58 7.23 -2.99
CA LYS A 90 -3.43 8.51 -2.28
C LYS A 90 -1.96 8.90 -2.08
N GLU A 91 -1.09 7.94 -1.77
CA GLU A 91 0.34 8.18 -1.53
C GLU A 91 1.11 8.52 -2.81
N LYS A 92 0.80 7.83 -3.92
CA LYS A 92 1.60 7.91 -5.16
C LYS A 92 0.94 8.70 -6.29
N GLY A 93 -0.38 8.86 -6.26
CA GLY A 93 -1.20 9.47 -7.31
C GLY A 93 -1.85 8.43 -8.22
N THR A 94 -2.97 8.81 -8.83
CA THR A 94 -3.80 7.93 -9.67
C THR A 94 -3.04 7.40 -10.89
N LEU A 95 -2.33 8.27 -11.63
CA LEU A 95 -1.61 7.86 -12.84
C LEU A 95 -0.44 6.91 -12.52
N HIS A 96 0.32 7.21 -11.47
CA HIS A 96 1.41 6.33 -11.00
C HIS A 96 0.87 4.96 -10.64
N THR A 97 -0.23 4.92 -9.87
CA THR A 97 -0.84 3.68 -9.42
C THR A 97 -1.36 2.84 -10.57
N LEU A 98 -2.00 3.47 -11.56
CA LEU A 98 -2.47 2.78 -12.76
C LEU A 98 -1.31 2.09 -13.48
N LEU A 99 -0.21 2.80 -13.71
CA LEU A 99 0.95 2.27 -14.41
C LEU A 99 1.62 1.13 -13.64
N MET A 100 1.70 1.22 -12.32
CA MET A 100 2.30 0.15 -11.51
C MET A 100 1.41 -1.09 -11.46
N VAL A 101 0.10 -0.92 -11.27
CA VAL A 101 -0.88 -2.01 -11.20
C VAL A 101 -1.01 -2.75 -12.54
N VAL A 102 -1.13 -2.02 -13.65
CA VAL A 102 -1.27 -2.61 -15.00
C VAL A 102 0.08 -3.03 -15.60
N GLY A 103 1.19 -2.69 -14.95
CA GLY A 103 2.54 -3.05 -15.38
C GLY A 103 3.25 -3.94 -14.35
N PRO A 104 4.31 -3.45 -13.70
CA PRO A 104 5.23 -4.28 -12.93
C PRO A 104 4.58 -5.05 -11.77
N PHE A 105 3.53 -4.53 -11.12
CA PHE A 105 2.89 -5.21 -9.99
C PHE A 105 2.07 -6.42 -10.42
N SER A 106 1.55 -6.46 -11.65
CA SER A 106 0.88 -7.66 -12.17
C SER A 106 1.87 -8.54 -12.95
N THR A 107 2.68 -7.91 -13.80
CA THR A 107 3.56 -8.59 -14.75
C THR A 107 4.67 -9.38 -14.07
N PHE A 108 5.39 -8.82 -13.09
CA PHE A 108 6.54 -9.54 -12.50
C PHE A 108 6.16 -10.75 -11.66
N PRO A 109 5.11 -10.70 -10.82
CA PRO A 109 4.64 -11.91 -10.15
C PRO A 109 4.21 -13.00 -11.14
N ALA A 110 3.50 -12.63 -12.20
CA ALA A 110 3.06 -13.56 -13.23
C ALA A 110 4.23 -14.17 -14.01
N LEU A 111 5.23 -13.37 -14.39
CA LEU A 111 6.42 -13.87 -15.08
C LEU A 111 7.23 -14.84 -14.19
N GLY A 112 7.46 -14.47 -12.93
CA GLY A 112 8.13 -15.35 -11.96
C GLY A 112 7.40 -16.67 -11.80
N TYR A 113 6.07 -16.61 -11.64
CA TYR A 113 5.21 -17.78 -11.54
C TYR A 113 5.27 -18.66 -12.80
N ILE A 114 5.10 -18.09 -14.00
CA ILE A 114 5.14 -18.85 -15.26
C ILE A 114 6.49 -19.54 -15.45
N ILE A 115 7.60 -18.81 -15.26
CA ILE A 115 8.94 -19.37 -15.45
C ILE A 115 9.14 -20.53 -14.46
N PHE A 116 8.87 -20.31 -13.18
CA PHE A 116 9.09 -21.33 -12.16
C PHE A 116 8.17 -22.55 -12.37
N ASP A 117 6.87 -22.34 -12.56
CA ASP A 117 5.91 -23.43 -12.75
C ASP A 117 6.21 -24.23 -14.02
N LYS A 118 6.59 -23.56 -15.11
CA LYS A 118 6.89 -24.21 -16.39
C LYS A 118 8.17 -25.03 -16.35
N PHE A 119 9.22 -24.54 -15.71
CA PHE A 119 10.52 -25.21 -15.71
C PHE A 119 10.73 -26.17 -14.53
N ILE A 120 9.94 -26.05 -13.44
CA ILE A 120 10.16 -26.84 -12.21
C ILE A 120 8.95 -27.72 -11.87
N LEU A 121 7.72 -27.22 -12.05
CA LEU A 121 6.50 -27.88 -11.57
C LEU A 121 5.67 -28.55 -12.69
N GLY A 122 6.13 -28.50 -13.94
CA GLY A 122 5.50 -29.21 -15.06
C GLY A 122 4.33 -28.47 -15.72
N ALA A 123 4.24 -27.15 -15.56
CA ALA A 123 3.33 -26.27 -16.32
C ALA A 123 1.83 -26.62 -16.18
N GLN A 124 1.33 -26.88 -14.97
CA GLN A 124 -0.09 -27.21 -14.72
C GLN A 124 -0.83 -26.09 -13.98
N GLY A 125 -0.15 -24.99 -13.69
CA GLY A 125 -0.67 -23.87 -12.94
C GLY A 125 -1.73 -23.05 -13.68
N THR A 126 -2.87 -22.81 -13.00
CA THR A 126 -3.81 -21.76 -13.37
C THR A 126 -4.02 -20.82 -12.19
N TYR A 127 -4.11 -19.53 -12.45
CA TYR A 127 -4.29 -18.54 -11.40
C TYR A 127 -5.09 -17.32 -11.86
N GLY A 128 -6.00 -16.87 -11.00
CA GLY A 128 -6.73 -15.60 -11.14
C GLY A 128 -7.14 -15.08 -9.77
N GLY A 129 -7.08 -13.76 -9.58
CA GLY A 129 -7.55 -13.10 -8.37
C GLY A 129 -6.64 -11.96 -7.88
N MET A 130 -7.26 -10.97 -7.20
CA MET A 130 -6.56 -9.78 -6.71
C MET A 130 -5.69 -10.04 -5.48
N SER A 131 -5.66 -11.26 -4.95
CA SER A 131 -4.83 -11.62 -3.80
C SER A 131 -3.35 -11.37 -4.04
N VAL A 132 -2.90 -11.38 -5.30
CA VAL A 132 -1.56 -10.91 -5.68
C VAL A 132 -1.26 -9.49 -5.19
N PHE A 133 -2.22 -8.56 -5.30
CA PHE A 133 -2.05 -7.19 -4.82
C PHE A 133 -2.10 -7.13 -3.30
N ILE A 134 -2.98 -7.91 -2.67
CA ILE A 134 -3.13 -7.93 -1.20
C ILE A 134 -1.81 -8.35 -0.55
N VAL A 135 -1.23 -9.48 -0.97
CA VAL A 135 0.02 -9.99 -0.41
C VAL A 135 1.21 -9.08 -0.75
N MET A 136 1.19 -8.48 -1.95
CA MET A 136 2.21 -7.54 -2.38
C MET A 136 2.22 -6.28 -1.51
N PHE A 137 1.05 -5.66 -1.28
CA PHE A 137 0.95 -4.49 -0.42
C PHE A 137 1.27 -4.82 1.03
N ALA A 138 0.89 -6.00 1.52
CA ALA A 138 1.29 -6.48 2.84
C ALA A 138 2.83 -6.58 2.97
N ALA A 139 3.51 -7.10 1.95
CA ALA A 139 4.98 -7.16 1.93
C ALA A 139 5.63 -5.76 1.85
N MET A 140 5.06 -4.84 1.08
CA MET A 140 5.51 -3.44 1.05
C MET A 140 5.41 -2.80 2.45
N ASP A 141 4.28 -2.97 3.12
CA ASP A 141 4.07 -2.43 4.46
C ASP A 141 4.96 -3.10 5.51
N ALA A 142 5.15 -4.42 5.44
CA ALA A 142 6.08 -5.15 6.31
C ALA A 142 7.50 -4.57 6.21
N LYS A 143 7.97 -4.30 4.97
CA LYS A 143 9.28 -3.70 4.74
C LYS A 143 9.36 -2.25 5.24
N ARG A 144 8.31 -1.46 5.04
CA ARG A 144 8.22 -0.08 5.56
C ARG A 144 8.25 -0.05 7.07
N ILE A 145 7.45 -0.88 7.74
CA ILE A 145 7.43 -1.03 9.20
C ILE A 145 8.81 -1.41 9.71
N TYR A 146 9.48 -2.38 9.07
CA TYR A 146 10.83 -2.80 9.47
C TYR A 146 11.88 -1.68 9.39
N LYS A 147 11.73 -0.74 8.44
CA LYS A 147 12.62 0.43 8.34
C LYS A 147 12.51 1.36 9.57
N TYR A 148 11.31 1.53 10.13
CA TYR A 148 11.08 2.46 11.25
C TYR A 148 11.11 1.78 12.62
N ARG A 149 10.63 0.54 12.70
CA ARG A 149 10.57 -0.27 13.92
C ARG A 149 11.04 -1.68 13.57
N PRO A 150 12.35 -1.97 13.61
CA PRO A 150 12.88 -3.23 13.09
C PRO A 150 12.50 -4.46 13.94
N PHE A 151 12.19 -4.29 15.22
CA PHE A 151 11.88 -5.40 16.12
C PHE A 151 10.65 -5.13 16.99
N TYR A 152 9.90 -6.19 17.27
CA TYR A 152 8.96 -6.30 18.38
C TYR A 152 9.60 -7.13 19.50
N TRP A 153 9.30 -6.75 20.73
CA TRP A 153 9.63 -7.54 21.91
C TRP A 153 8.41 -8.35 22.31
N VAL A 154 8.52 -9.68 22.21
CA VAL A 154 7.43 -10.60 22.56
C VAL A 154 8.01 -11.67 23.47
N ALA A 155 7.50 -11.75 24.70
CA ALA A 155 7.94 -12.73 25.71
C ALA A 155 9.48 -12.81 25.88
N GLY A 156 10.17 -11.66 25.86
CA GLY A 156 11.63 -11.57 25.99
C GLY A 156 12.44 -11.82 24.71
N TYR A 157 11.79 -12.22 23.61
CA TYR A 157 12.44 -12.43 22.32
C TYR A 157 12.28 -11.23 21.38
N ARG A 158 13.34 -10.96 20.59
CA ARG A 158 13.34 -9.93 19.53
C ARG A 158 12.86 -10.56 18.23
N ILE A 159 11.62 -10.26 17.85
CA ILE A 159 11.03 -10.73 16.60
C ILE A 159 11.14 -9.61 15.57
N PRO A 160 11.72 -9.84 14.37
CA PRO A 160 11.73 -8.84 13.30
C PRO A 160 10.30 -8.42 12.97
N SER A 161 10.05 -7.13 12.83
CA SER A 161 8.67 -6.62 12.68
C SER A 161 7.97 -7.00 11.38
N TRP A 162 8.74 -7.37 10.35
CA TRP A 162 8.18 -7.93 9.12
C TRP A 162 7.71 -9.38 9.30
N ALA A 163 8.28 -10.13 10.26
CA ALA A 163 8.10 -11.57 10.37
C ALA A 163 6.65 -11.96 10.72
N PRO A 164 5.92 -11.28 11.62
CA PRO A 164 4.52 -11.59 11.85
C PRO A 164 3.65 -11.38 10.60
N VAL A 165 3.89 -10.32 9.83
CA VAL A 165 3.07 -9.98 8.64
C VAL A 165 3.27 -11.01 7.54
N LEU A 166 4.52 -11.34 7.19
CA LEU A 166 4.82 -12.33 6.16
C LEU A 166 4.57 -13.76 6.65
N GLY A 167 4.84 -14.02 7.93
CA GLY A 167 4.66 -15.34 8.54
C GLY A 167 3.20 -15.76 8.60
N VAL A 168 2.29 -14.85 8.99
CA VAL A 168 0.85 -15.14 8.94
C VAL A 168 0.40 -15.44 7.51
N TRP A 169 0.85 -14.64 6.53
CA TRP A 169 0.53 -14.92 5.13
C TRP A 169 1.05 -16.28 4.67
N LEU A 170 2.31 -16.60 4.96
CA LEU A 170 2.89 -17.90 4.60
C LEU A 170 2.12 -19.06 5.24
N VAL A 171 1.70 -18.92 6.50
CA VAL A 171 0.88 -19.94 7.19
C VAL A 171 -0.48 -20.10 6.52
N LEU A 172 -1.14 -18.99 6.17
CA LEU A 172 -2.43 -19.04 5.46
C LEU A 172 -2.29 -19.72 4.09
N GLU A 173 -1.25 -19.41 3.33
CA GLU A 173 -0.98 -20.03 2.03
C GLU A 173 -0.74 -21.55 2.14
N LEU A 174 0.13 -21.96 3.06
CA LEU A 174 0.56 -23.36 3.18
C LEU A 174 -0.50 -24.27 3.82
N PHE A 175 -1.23 -23.78 4.82
CA PHE A 175 -2.08 -24.62 5.66
C PHE A 175 -3.58 -24.37 5.50
N VAL A 176 -3.99 -23.19 5.00
CA VAL A 176 -5.42 -22.85 4.88
C VAL A 176 -5.89 -22.90 3.44
N PHE A 177 -5.13 -22.32 2.51
CA PHE A 177 -5.56 -22.18 1.13
C PHE A 177 -5.10 -23.32 0.22
N ALA A 178 -4.03 -24.04 0.56
CA ALA A 178 -3.58 -25.32 -0.04
C ALA A 178 -3.72 -25.41 -1.57
N GLY A 179 -3.55 -24.29 -2.28
CA GLY A 179 -3.93 -24.14 -3.69
C GLY A 179 -2.75 -23.68 -4.56
N ALA A 180 -2.89 -23.82 -5.88
CA ALA A 180 -1.85 -23.49 -6.87
C ALA A 180 -1.37 -22.02 -6.89
N GLY A 181 -1.96 -21.15 -6.07
CA GLY A 181 -1.64 -19.72 -5.96
C GLY A 181 -0.50 -19.35 -5.00
N TRP A 182 -0.02 -20.28 -4.17
CA TRP A 182 1.03 -19.96 -3.18
C TRP A 182 2.30 -19.42 -3.84
N LEU A 183 2.68 -19.96 -5.00
CA LEU A 183 3.91 -19.60 -5.70
C LEU A 183 3.85 -18.18 -6.26
N ILE A 184 2.74 -17.79 -6.90
CA ILE A 184 2.58 -16.43 -7.40
C ILE A 184 2.52 -15.43 -6.24
N HIS A 185 1.96 -15.81 -5.09
CA HIS A 185 1.98 -14.97 -3.89
C HIS A 185 3.40 -14.77 -3.34
N ILE A 186 4.29 -15.77 -3.40
CA ILE A 186 5.71 -15.58 -3.06
C ILE A 186 6.36 -14.55 -3.98
N PHE A 187 6.16 -14.66 -5.30
CA PHE A 187 6.70 -13.67 -6.22
C PHE A 187 6.09 -12.27 -6.01
N ALA A 188 4.81 -12.19 -5.67
CA ALA A 188 4.14 -10.94 -5.33
C ALA A 188 4.72 -10.31 -4.05
N MET A 189 4.97 -11.10 -3.01
CA MET A 189 5.65 -10.65 -1.80
C MET A 189 7.07 -10.16 -2.10
N ALA A 190 7.82 -10.89 -2.94
CA ALA A 190 9.16 -10.50 -3.35
C ALA A 190 9.17 -9.16 -4.11
N VAL A 191 8.24 -8.97 -5.06
CA VAL A 191 8.08 -7.71 -5.80
C VAL A 191 7.68 -6.57 -4.86
N GLY A 192 6.74 -6.80 -3.94
CA GLY A 192 6.35 -5.80 -2.95
C GLY A 192 7.49 -5.39 -2.02
N TRP A 193 8.26 -6.37 -1.54
CA TRP A 193 9.44 -6.11 -0.75
C TRP A 193 10.50 -5.32 -1.52
N ALA A 194 10.82 -5.74 -2.75
CA ALA A 194 11.79 -5.08 -3.61
C ALA A 194 11.39 -3.64 -3.94
N TYR A 195 10.09 -3.40 -4.17
CA TYR A 195 9.55 -2.06 -4.36
C TYR A 195 9.76 -1.18 -3.13
N ALA A 196 9.37 -1.67 -1.95
CA ALA A 196 9.52 -0.94 -0.69
C ALA A 196 10.99 -0.78 -0.24
N ALA A 197 11.87 -1.66 -0.68
CA ALA A 197 13.32 -1.56 -0.51
C ALA A 197 13.99 -0.62 -1.52
N GLU A 198 13.22 0.03 -2.39
CA GLU A 198 13.69 0.98 -3.42
C GLU A 198 14.53 0.33 -4.54
N TYR A 199 14.49 -1.00 -4.69
CA TYR A 199 15.16 -1.72 -5.78
C TYR A 199 14.45 -1.58 -7.13
N LEU A 200 13.14 -1.32 -7.12
CA LEU A 200 12.34 -1.15 -8.34
C LEU A 200 12.21 0.32 -8.78
N LYS A 201 13.11 1.21 -8.34
CA LYS A 201 13.10 2.64 -8.71
C LYS A 201 13.12 2.90 -10.21
N LEU A 202 13.78 2.03 -10.99
CA LEU A 202 13.83 2.15 -12.45
C LEU A 202 12.46 1.95 -13.12
N LEU A 203 11.57 1.21 -12.45
CA LEU A 203 10.23 0.90 -12.95
C LEU A 203 9.21 1.97 -12.57
N GLU A 204 9.54 2.84 -11.61
CA GLU A 204 8.70 3.98 -11.30
C GLU A 204 8.73 4.96 -12.48
N PRO A 205 7.56 5.28 -13.07
CA PRO A 205 7.51 6.26 -14.15
C PRO A 205 8.05 7.61 -13.67
N PRO A 206 8.96 8.27 -14.41
CA PRO A 206 9.57 9.52 -13.97
C PRO A 206 8.51 10.60 -13.72
N GLU A 207 8.60 11.31 -12.59
CA GLU A 207 7.61 12.33 -12.22
C GLU A 207 7.42 13.40 -13.30
N LYS A 208 8.49 13.74 -14.04
CA LYS A 208 8.41 14.69 -15.16
C LYS A 208 7.47 14.21 -16.26
N VAL A 209 7.53 12.91 -16.59
CA VAL A 209 6.66 12.30 -17.60
C VAL A 209 5.23 12.24 -17.09
N LEU A 210 5.04 11.85 -15.82
CA LEU A 210 3.72 11.83 -15.21
C LEU A 210 3.08 13.22 -15.18
N LYS A 211 3.81 14.26 -14.75
CA LYS A 211 3.34 15.65 -14.74
C LYS A 211 3.04 16.18 -16.15
N PHE A 212 3.83 15.77 -17.14
CA PHE A 212 3.58 16.12 -18.53
C PHE A 212 2.29 15.49 -19.06
N VAL A 213 2.11 14.18 -18.83
CA VAL A 213 0.89 13.45 -19.24
C VAL A 213 -0.32 14.01 -18.51
N GLU A 214 -0.22 14.19 -17.21
CA GLU A 214 -1.28 14.79 -16.40
C GLU A 214 -1.61 16.20 -16.92
N GLY A 215 -0.58 17.02 -17.20
CA GLY A 215 -0.68 18.33 -17.84
C GLY A 215 -1.52 18.34 -19.12
N LYS A 216 -1.27 17.40 -20.02
CA LYS A 216 -2.04 17.24 -21.26
C LYS A 216 -3.47 16.77 -21.02
N LEU A 217 -3.67 15.92 -20.02
CA LEU A 217 -4.98 15.36 -19.69
C LEU A 217 -5.80 16.24 -18.73
N ARG A 218 -5.25 17.36 -18.23
CA ARG A 218 -5.94 18.29 -17.30
C ARG A 218 -7.37 18.67 -17.71
N PRO A 219 -7.70 18.94 -18.99
CA PRO A 219 -9.07 19.27 -19.38
C PRO A 219 -10.06 18.13 -19.09
N LEU A 220 -9.59 16.88 -19.15
CA LEU A 220 -10.37 15.68 -18.86
C LEU A 220 -10.33 15.35 -17.37
N LEU A 221 -9.14 15.34 -16.77
CA LEU A 221 -8.92 14.94 -15.37
C LEU A 221 -9.57 15.91 -14.38
N SER A 222 -9.65 17.20 -14.69
CA SER A 222 -10.32 18.19 -13.84
C SER A 222 -11.82 17.93 -13.67
N ARG A 223 -12.44 17.17 -14.58
CA ARG A 223 -13.85 16.79 -14.52
C ARG A 223 -14.08 15.48 -13.77
N ILE A 224 -13.02 14.73 -13.47
CA ILE A 224 -13.13 13.43 -12.82
C ILE A 224 -13.06 13.64 -11.30
N PRO A 225 -14.16 13.39 -10.56
CA PRO A 225 -14.13 13.53 -9.11
C PRO A 225 -13.24 12.45 -8.50
N PHE A 226 -12.58 12.78 -7.37
CA PHE A 226 -11.69 11.88 -6.62
C PHE A 226 -10.46 11.37 -7.38
N TYR A 227 -10.05 12.09 -8.44
CA TYR A 227 -8.73 11.92 -9.03
C TYR A 227 -7.64 12.43 -8.09
N VAL A 228 -6.59 11.64 -7.87
CA VAL A 228 -5.44 12.02 -7.04
C VAL A 228 -4.31 12.46 -7.96
N SER A 229 -4.14 13.78 -8.09
CA SER A 229 -3.04 14.40 -8.82
C SER A 229 -1.71 14.21 -8.10
N LEU A 230 -0.60 14.32 -8.84
CA LEU A 230 0.73 14.23 -8.24
C LEU A 230 1.03 15.36 -7.25
N ASP A 231 0.39 16.52 -7.43
CA ASP A 231 0.59 17.69 -6.58
C ASP A 231 -0.29 17.64 -5.31
N THR A 232 -1.42 16.93 -5.35
CA THR A 232 -2.37 16.79 -4.22
C THR A 232 -2.21 15.46 -3.46
N ARG A 233 -1.32 14.57 -3.92
CA ARG A 233 -1.09 13.28 -3.27
C ARG A 233 -0.58 13.44 -1.83
N ASP A 234 -1.03 12.54 -0.96
CA ASP A 234 -0.63 12.51 0.44
C ASP A 234 0.83 12.06 0.52
N THR A 235 1.75 13.01 0.55
CA THR A 235 3.19 12.73 0.67
C THR A 235 3.54 12.25 2.09
N SER A 236 2.67 12.58 3.05
CA SER A 236 2.69 12.12 4.44
C SER A 236 2.23 10.67 4.52
N GLY A 237 3.08 9.73 4.09
CA GLY A 237 2.75 8.31 4.03
C GLY A 237 2.12 7.80 5.33
N TYR A 238 0.88 7.34 5.25
CA TYR A 238 0.15 6.72 6.37
C TYR A 238 0.78 5.36 6.65
N THR A 239 1.98 5.33 7.24
CA THR A 239 2.52 4.07 7.75
C THR A 239 1.50 3.53 8.73
N LEU A 240 1.04 2.30 8.51
CA LEU A 240 0.12 1.58 9.38
C LEU A 240 0.85 1.31 10.70
N VAL A 241 0.97 2.34 11.54
CA VAL A 241 1.43 2.17 12.90
C VAL A 241 0.23 1.58 13.63
N LEU A 242 0.29 0.26 13.89
CA LEU A 242 -0.64 -0.36 14.81
C LEU A 242 -0.69 0.49 16.08
N PRO A 243 -1.87 0.74 16.67
CA PRO A 243 -1.96 1.43 17.96
C PRO A 243 -1.08 0.65 18.94
N THR A 244 0.07 1.23 19.27
CA THR A 244 0.93 0.68 20.30
C THR A 244 0.32 1.18 21.59
N PHE A 245 -0.06 0.28 22.49
CA PHE A 245 -0.45 0.64 23.84
C PHE A 245 0.61 1.60 24.39
N GLN A 246 0.17 2.74 24.92
CA GLN A 246 1.05 3.72 25.54
C GLN A 246 1.98 2.99 26.51
N ASP A 247 3.29 3.11 26.29
CA ASP A 247 4.25 2.76 27.32
C ASP A 247 4.02 3.78 28.45
N GLU A 248 3.72 3.31 29.66
CA GLU A 248 3.32 4.13 30.82
C GLU A 248 4.40 5.12 31.31
N ARG A 249 5.52 5.22 30.60
CA ARG A 249 6.54 6.26 30.81
C ARG A 249 6.31 7.39 29.82
N GLY A 250 5.52 8.37 30.26
CA GLY A 250 5.07 9.58 29.55
C GLY A 250 6.14 10.40 28.82
N THR A 251 6.78 9.78 27.84
CA THR A 251 7.65 10.42 26.88
C THR A 251 6.77 10.70 25.68
N GLU A 252 6.32 11.95 25.54
CA GLU A 252 5.65 12.39 24.32
C GLU A 252 6.55 12.05 23.13
N MET A 253 6.11 11.12 22.27
CA MET A 253 6.79 10.96 20.99
C MET A 253 6.60 12.25 20.20
N PRO A 254 7.65 12.75 19.52
CA PRO A 254 7.53 13.93 18.68
C PRO A 254 6.36 13.71 17.73
N ASN A 255 5.40 14.64 17.74
CA ASN A 255 4.32 14.67 16.76
C ASN A 255 4.94 14.42 15.37
N LEU A 256 4.61 13.28 14.76
CA LEU A 256 5.05 12.89 13.41
C LEU A 256 4.33 13.74 12.35
N ARG A 257 4.34 15.07 12.53
CA ARG A 257 4.12 16.03 11.45
C ARG A 257 5.42 16.06 10.64
N MET A 258 5.36 15.43 9.48
CA MET A 258 6.40 15.51 8.46
C MET A 258 6.60 17.00 8.11
N ASN A 259 7.72 17.59 8.50
CA ASN A 259 8.11 18.91 8.02
C ASN A 259 8.92 18.72 6.73
N PRO A 260 8.38 19.09 5.54
CA PRO A 260 9.10 18.91 4.30
C PRO A 260 10.07 20.07 4.11
N ARG A 261 11.35 19.73 3.89
CA ARG A 261 12.53 20.59 3.66
C ARG A 261 13.29 21.01 4.91
N GLY A 262 14.57 20.60 4.92
CA GLY A 262 15.59 21.24 5.71
C GLY A 262 15.73 22.71 5.32
N SER A 263 15.50 23.57 6.30
CA SER A 263 16.02 24.92 6.38
C SER A 263 16.75 25.03 7.73
N PRO A 264 17.89 25.74 7.81
CA PRO A 264 18.57 25.91 9.08
C PRO A 264 17.67 26.73 9.98
N THR A 265 17.35 26.20 11.16
CA THR A 265 16.65 26.93 12.20
C THR A 265 17.50 28.12 12.63
N SER A 266 17.09 29.32 12.24
CA SER A 266 17.51 30.57 12.87
C SER A 266 16.91 30.61 14.28
N SER A 267 17.69 30.20 15.27
CA SER A 267 17.37 30.46 16.68
C SER A 267 17.64 31.93 16.99
N GLY A 268 16.69 32.79 16.64
CA GLY A 268 16.58 34.14 17.21
C GLY A 268 16.08 34.04 18.65
N GLY A 269 17.00 33.86 19.59
CA GLY A 269 16.73 33.96 21.02
C GLY A 269 16.77 35.42 21.45
N SER A 270 15.60 36.07 21.51
CA SER A 270 15.42 37.36 22.19
C SER A 270 15.47 37.15 23.70
N SER A 271 16.67 37.28 24.27
CA SER A 271 16.93 37.45 25.70
C SER A 271 16.74 38.92 26.09
N ALA A 272 15.52 39.32 26.46
CA ALA A 272 15.28 40.57 27.16
C ALA A 272 15.39 40.32 28.69
N GLY A 273 16.62 40.36 29.20
CA GLY A 273 16.90 40.40 30.63
C GLY A 273 16.87 41.83 31.12
N ASN A 274 15.79 42.24 31.79
CA ASN A 274 15.70 43.51 32.50
C ASN A 274 16.00 43.28 33.98
N GLY A 275 17.25 43.51 34.38
CA GLY A 275 17.72 43.44 35.76
C GLY A 275 18.53 44.67 36.09
N ASN A 276 17.86 45.74 36.51
CA ASN A 276 18.49 46.95 37.01
C ASN A 276 18.05 47.16 38.48
N PHE A 277 18.82 46.62 39.41
CA PHE A 277 18.71 46.91 40.84
C PHE A 277 19.77 47.95 41.20
N GLY A 278 19.35 49.21 41.33
CA GLY A 278 20.13 50.29 41.91
C GLY A 278 20.03 50.27 43.44
N GLY A 279 21.17 50.38 44.11
CA GLY A 279 21.27 50.46 45.56
C GLY A 279 20.95 51.85 46.11
N ALA A 280 20.43 51.89 47.34
CA ALA A 280 20.64 52.95 48.33
C ALA A 280 20.01 52.51 49.67
N GLY A 281 20.81 52.37 50.73
CA GLY A 281 20.32 51.89 52.03
C GLY A 281 21.30 51.98 53.18
N ARG A 282 21.64 53.22 53.56
CA ARG A 282 21.95 53.75 54.92
C ARG A 282 22.73 52.91 55.95
N THR A 283 23.86 53.48 56.37
CA THR A 283 24.46 53.35 57.71
C THR A 283 23.91 54.42 58.67
N LEU A 284 23.51 54.05 59.89
CA LEU A 284 23.64 54.89 61.09
C LEU A 284 23.84 54.01 62.35
N SER A 285 24.87 54.40 63.08
CA SER A 285 25.29 54.16 64.48
C SER A 285 24.40 53.38 65.45
N SER A 286 25.03 52.48 66.22
CA SER A 286 25.21 52.55 67.68
C SER A 286 26.32 51.57 68.08
#